data_AF-A0A0F4LT92-F1
#
_entry.id   AF-A0A0F4LT92-F1
#
_cell.length_a   1.000
_cell.length_b   1.000
_cell.length_c   1.000
_cell.angle_alpha   90.00
_cell.angle_beta   90.00
_cell.angle_gamma   90.00
#
_symmetry.space_group_name_H-M   'P 1'
#
loop_
_entity.id
_entity.type
_entity.pdbx_description
1 polymer ?
#
loop_
_entity_poly.entity_id
_entity_poly.type
_entity_poly.pdbx_seq_one_letter_code
_entity_poly.pdbx_strand_id
1 'polypeptide(L)' 'MTFDQALRHLQAGAHLKRAAWQSGEEYIFLVTQPTYQQEPVNPYFLIRTKEQPALSVFQPTDCDLLATDWTIVA' A
#
# COMPACT_ATOMS: atom_id res chain seq x y z
N MET A 1 -10.08 -0.81 -9.73
CA MET A 1 -10.01 -2.30 -9.66
C MET A 1 -10.33 -2.73 -8.24
N THR A 2 -10.74 -3.98 -8.03
CA THR A 2 -10.99 -4.53 -6.69
C THR A 2 -9.69 -4.72 -5.91
N PHE A 3 -9.76 -4.84 -4.59
CA PHE A 3 -8.55 -5.08 -3.79
C PHE A 3 -7.85 -6.42 -4.11
N ASP A 4 -8.58 -7.49 -4.45
CA ASP A 4 -7.96 -8.77 -4.83
C ASP A 4 -7.16 -8.67 -6.14
N GLN A 5 -7.61 -7.83 -7.08
CA GLN A 5 -6.85 -7.50 -8.29
C GLN A 5 -5.64 -6.64 -7.94
N ALA A 6 -5.83 -5.61 -7.11
CA ALA A 6 -4.76 -4.73 -6.64
C ALA A 6 -3.66 -5.51 -5.89
N LEU A 7 -4.04 -6.51 -5.09
CA LEU A 7 -3.10 -7.35 -4.33
C LEU A 7 -2.11 -8.07 -5.23
N ARG A 8 -2.55 -8.59 -6.38
CA ARG A 8 -1.65 -9.24 -7.35
C ARG A 8 -0.62 -8.27 -7.90
N HIS A 9 -1.02 -7.01 -8.15
CA HIS A 9 -0.11 -5.97 -8.60
C HIS A 9 0.86 -5.53 -7.50
N LEU A 10 0.39 -5.42 -6.25
CA LEU A 10 1.25 -5.14 -5.09
C LEU A 10 2.29 -6.24 -4.89
N GLN A 11 1.91 -7.51 -5.04
CA GLN A 11 2.84 -8.66 -5.00
C GLN A 11 3.87 -8.62 -6.13
N ALA A 12 3.52 -8.01 -7.26
CA ALA A 12 4.44 -7.77 -8.38
C ALA A 12 5.28 -6.48 -8.22
N GLY A 13 5.16 -5.77 -7.09
CA GLY A 13 5.94 -4.57 -6.78
C GLY A 13 5.35 -3.26 -7.29
N ALA A 14 4.10 -3.25 -7.77
CA ALA A 14 3.44 -2.02 -8.20
C ALA A 14 2.98 -1.16 -7.01
N HIS A 15 2.80 0.14 -7.28
CA HIS A 15 2.19 1.09 -6.35
C HIS A 15 0.70 1.28 -6.67
N LEU A 16 -0.15 1.24 -5.65
CA LEU A 16 -1.61 1.31 -5.81
C LEU A 16 -2.18 2.46 -4.99
N LYS A 17 -3.16 3.17 -5.54
CA LYS A 17 -3.89 4.25 -4.85
C LYS A 17 -5.39 4.03 -5.00
N ARG A 18 -6.19 4.45 -4.01
CA ARG A 18 -7.64 4.60 -4.19
C ARG A 18 -7.98 5.93 -4.85
N ALA A 19 -8.86 5.92 -5.84
CA ALA A 19 -9.34 7.15 -6.48
C ALA A 19 -10.07 8.07 -5.49
N ALA A 20 -10.69 7.51 -4.45
CA ALA A 20 -11.37 8.26 -3.39
C ALA A 20 -10.44 8.94 -2.38
N TRP A 21 -9.16 8.56 -2.29
CA TRP A 21 -8.22 9.18 -1.36
C TRP A 21 -7.90 10.62 -1.76
N GLN A 22 -7.95 11.54 -0.80
CA GLN A 22 -7.79 12.97 -1.02
C GLN A 22 -6.46 13.49 -0.49
N SER A 23 -5.87 14.41 -1.26
CA SER A 23 -4.75 15.34 -1.02
C SER A 23 -3.49 14.88 -0.26
N GLY A 24 -3.56 14.00 0.73
CA GLY A 24 -2.47 13.51 1.57
C GLY A 24 -1.98 12.11 1.24
N GLU A 25 -2.85 11.13 0.92
CA GLU A 25 -2.40 9.78 0.58
C GLU A 25 -1.94 9.68 -0.89
N GLU A 26 -0.74 9.14 -1.10
CA GLU A 26 -0.14 8.99 -2.41
C GLU A 26 -0.35 7.57 -2.97
N TYR A 27 0.15 6.54 -2.29
CA TYR A 27 -0.01 5.15 -2.70
C TYR A 27 0.42 4.17 -1.61
N ILE A 28 0.01 2.90 -1.76
CA ILE A 28 0.49 1.76 -0.99
C ILE A 28 1.39 0.86 -1.83
N PHE A 29 2.28 0.13 -1.15
CA PHE A 29 3.18 -0.85 -1.76
C PHE A 29 3.54 -1.96 -0.77
N LEU A 30 3.91 -3.13 -1.28
CA LEU A 30 4.32 -4.28 -0.47
C LEU A 30 5.83 -4.29 -0.26
N VAL A 31 6.27 -4.41 0.99
CA VAL A 31 7.66 -4.67 1.34
C VAL A 31 7.83 -6.17 1.58
N THR A 32 8.57 -6.87 0.71
CA THR A 32 8.62 -8.35 0.69
C THR A 32 9.79 -8.97 1.46
N GLN A 33 10.89 -8.24 1.64
CA GLN A 33 12.08 -8.72 2.36
C GLN A 33 12.60 -7.66 3.35
N PRO A 34 11.76 -7.13 4.26
CA PRO A 34 12.22 -6.15 5.21
C PRO A 34 13.18 -6.77 6.23
N THR A 35 14.16 -5.97 6.66
CA THR A 35 15.06 -6.31 7.76
C THR A 35 15.07 -5.20 8.79
N TYR A 36 15.10 -5.54 10.08
CA TYR A 36 15.32 -4.59 11.17
C TYR A 36 16.45 -5.12 12.06
N GLN A 37 17.51 -4.33 12.22
CA GLN A 37 18.72 -4.74 12.95
C GLN A 37 19.27 -6.11 12.47
N GLN A 38 19.32 -6.32 11.15
CA GLN A 38 19.77 -7.56 10.49
C GLN A 38 18.85 -8.77 10.68
N GLU A 39 17.76 -8.65 11.44
CA GLU A 39 16.75 -9.71 11.56
C GLU A 39 15.66 -9.55 10.49
N PRO A 40 15.23 -10.64 9.83
CA PRO A 40 14.15 -10.59 8.86
C PRO A 40 12.81 -10.28 9.55
N VAL A 41 12.00 -9.44 8.90
CA VAL A 41 10.65 -9.10 9.33
C VAL A 41 9.64 -9.67 8.33
N ASN A 42 8.45 -10.02 8.80
CA ASN A 42 7.37 -10.46 7.92
C ASN A 42 7.02 -9.37 6.90
N PRO A 43 6.60 -9.72 5.68
CA PRO A 43 6.14 -8.74 4.71
C PRO A 43 4.99 -7.87 5.26
N TYR A 44 4.99 -6.59 4.92
CA TYR A 44 3.95 -5.64 5.30
C TYR A 44 3.72 -4.61 4.19
N PHE A 45 2.53 -4.00 4.20
CA PHE A 45 2.27 -2.85 3.35
C PHE A 45 2.74 -1.58 4.03
N LEU A 46 3.29 -0.67 3.24
CA LEU A 46 3.46 0.73 3.61
C LEU A 46 2.52 1.59 2.78
N ILE A 47 2.12 2.73 3.35
CA ILE A 47 1.52 3.85 2.64
C ILE A 47 2.52 5.00 2.61
N ARG A 48 2.62 5.65 1.45
CA ARG A 48 3.28 6.95 1.30
C ARG A 48 2.25 8.07 1.38
N THR A 49 2.53 9.07 2.19
CA THR A 49 1.70 10.28 2.33
C THR A 49 2.56 11.53 2.17
N LYS A 50 1.91 12.69 2.09
CA LYS A 50 2.57 14.01 2.13
C LYS A 50 2.95 14.46 3.55
N GLU A 51 2.72 13.62 4.56
CA GLU A 51 3.04 13.94 5.95
C GLU A 51 4.54 13.72 6.24
N GLN A 52 4.98 14.14 7.43
CA GLN A 52 6.33 13.90 7.93
C GLN A 52 6.25 13.18 9.28
N PRO A 53 6.74 11.92 9.40
CA PRO A 53 7.36 11.10 8.35
C PRO A 53 6.38 10.66 7.25
N ALA A 54 6.88 10.53 6.01
CA ALA A 54 6.06 10.26 4.83
C ALA A 54 5.63 8.79 4.67
N LEU A 55 6.16 7.88 5.49
CA LEU A 55 5.87 6.45 5.42
C LEU A 55 5.23 5.97 6.72
N SER A 56 4.13 5.25 6.57
CA SER A 56 3.41 4.60 7.67
C SER A 56 3.05 3.17 7.27
N VAL A 57 2.87 2.29 8.25
CA VAL A 57 2.33 0.95 8.00
C VAL A 57 0.89 1.08 7.53
N PHE A 58 0.55 0.41 6.43
CA PHE A 58 -0.81 0.35 5.92
C PHE A 58 -1.47 -0.96 6.33
N GLN A 59 -2.56 -0.86 7.07
CA GLN A 59 -3.43 -1.99 7.39
C GLN A 59 -4.78 -1.74 6.72
N PRO A 60 -5.16 -2.53 5.70
CA PRO A 60 -6.40 -2.29 4.98
C PRO A 60 -7.59 -2.47 5.91
N THR A 61 -8.51 -1.50 5.86
CA THR A 61 -9.81 -1.59 6.52
C THR A 61 -10.80 -2.36 5.65
N ASP A 62 -11.98 -2.70 6.19
CA ASP A 62 -13.05 -3.30 5.37
C ASP A 62 -13.45 -2.41 4.19
N CYS A 63 -13.41 -1.08 4.36
CA CYS A 63 -13.63 -0.12 3.27
C CYS A 63 -12.59 -0.25 2.16
N ASP A 64 -11.35 -0.58 2.49
CA ASP A 64 -10.25 -0.75 1.52
C ASP A 64 -10.34 -2.12 0.83
N LEU A 65 -10.70 -3.16 1.58
CA LEU A 65 -10.87 -4.52 1.06
C LEU A 65 -12.06 -4.64 0.10
N LEU A 66 -13.15 -3.93 0.38
CA LEU A 66 -14.37 -3.93 -0.44
C LEU A 66 -14.38 -2.84 -1.52
N ALA A 67 -13.36 -1.99 -1.57
CA ALA A 67 -13.23 -0.95 -2.57
C ALA A 67 -13.00 -1.51 -3.99
N THR A 68 -13.59 -0.83 -4.96
CA THR A 68 -13.48 -1.15 -6.40
C THR A 68 -12.72 -0.07 -7.19
N ASP A 69 -12.20 0.95 -6.48
CA ASP A 69 -11.61 2.16 -7.02
C ASP A 69 -10.07 2.21 -6.94
N TRP A 70 -9.41 1.05 -6.80
CA TRP A 70 -7.95 0.96 -6.82
C TRP A 70 -7.38 1.21 -8.22
N THR A 71 -6.28 1.94 -8.31
CA THR A 71 -5.55 2.23 -9.55
C THR A 71 -4.05 2.06 -9.35
N ILE A 72 -3.36 1.60 -10.39
CA ILE A 72 -1.89 1.57 -10.41
C ILE A 72 -1.39 2.99 -10.64
N VAL A 73 -0.35 3.38 -9.91
CA VAL A 73 0.36 4.65 -10.11
C VAL A 73 1.83 4.38 -10.43
N ALA A 74 2.42 5.28 -11.21
CA ALA A 74 3.83 5.26 -11.60
C ALA A 74 4.73 5.84 -10.51
#